data_AF-A0A958Q7Y1-F1
#
_entry.id   AF-A0A958Q7Y1-F1
#
_cell.length_a   1.000
_cell.length_b   1.000
_cell.length_c   1.000
_cell.angle_alpha   90.00
_cell.angle_beta   90.00
_cell.angle_gamma   90.00
#
_symmetry.space_group_name_H-M   'P 1'
#
loop_
_entity.id
_entity.type
_entity.pdbx_description
1 polymer ?
#
loop_
_entity_poly.entity_id
_entity_poly.type
_entity_poly.pdbx_seq_one_letter_code
_entity_poly.pdbx_strand_id
1 'polypeptide(L)'
;MNTSRKFVPWGQPFVQRVAESVSAEAQPLLGGRVLDLSKIVCVFPASRPLRSFQQQLILGAKALGATVQMPKLLTVGSLPEYLLCSELSPLDDVMARLFWVQALKEVAEEDLAILYKNQALPDSFSSWFALADFCARFVSETASGAFDIRELDSERMDCLSEEELSRWNVISSLAHQYDSLVKESGFVDKQFGRLTALRTGAINACPEIHLIGTADINPLTLEFIKRSAGSVCAHIYAPES
;
A
#
# COMPACT_ATOMS: atom_id res chain seq x y z
N MET A 1 5.30 9.00 -17.11
CA MET A 1 6.19 8.27 -16.19
C MET A 1 7.35 7.70 -16.99
N ASN A 2 8.59 8.01 -16.63
CA ASN A 2 9.77 7.42 -17.27
C ASN A 2 10.13 6.13 -16.53
N THR A 3 10.11 4.99 -17.21
CA THR A 3 10.32 3.67 -16.58
C THR A 3 11.55 3.01 -17.17
N SER A 4 12.47 2.57 -16.33
CA SER A 4 13.66 1.80 -16.72
C SER A 4 13.73 0.47 -15.98
N ARG A 5 14.46 -0.49 -16.56
CA ARG A 5 14.73 -1.80 -15.97
C ARG A 5 16.23 -2.00 -15.91
N LYS A 6 16.74 -2.45 -14.76
CA LYS A 6 18.14 -2.82 -14.55
C LYS A 6 18.20 -4.27 -14.10
N PHE A 7 18.85 -5.10 -14.90
CA PHE A 7 19.05 -6.51 -14.61
C PHE A 7 20.33 -6.68 -13.80
N VAL A 8 20.22 -7.41 -12.70
CA VAL A 8 21.37 -7.82 -11.88
C VAL A 8 21.57 -9.32 -12.12
N PRO A 9 22.64 -9.72 -12.83
CA PRO A 9 22.89 -11.11 -13.16
C PRO A 9 22.99 -11.99 -11.91
N TRP A 10 22.64 -13.27 -12.09
CA TRP A 10 22.84 -14.27 -11.05
C TRP A 10 24.34 -14.45 -10.73
N GLY A 11 24.62 -14.76 -9.46
CA GLY A 11 25.99 -15.03 -8.99
C GLY A 11 26.64 -13.87 -8.23
N GLN A 12 25.95 -12.74 -8.09
CA GLN A 12 26.38 -11.62 -7.24
C GLN A 12 25.28 -11.28 -6.22
N PRO A 13 25.64 -10.84 -4.99
CA PRO A 13 24.65 -10.49 -3.99
C PRO A 13 23.77 -9.32 -4.49
N PHE A 14 22.50 -9.62 -4.78
CA PHE A 14 21.57 -8.69 -5.43
C PHE A 14 21.53 -7.32 -4.76
N VAL A 15 21.30 -7.31 -3.44
CA VAL A 15 21.19 -6.07 -2.65
C VAL A 15 22.46 -5.24 -2.67
N GLN A 16 23.63 -5.88 -2.64
CA GLN A 16 24.91 -5.18 -2.71
C GLN A 16 25.09 -4.50 -4.07
N ARG A 17 24.80 -5.20 -5.16
CA ARG A 17 24.93 -4.64 -6.51
C ARG A 17 24.00 -3.48 -6.78
N VAL A 18 22.78 -3.56 -6.28
CA VAL A 18 21.83 -2.45 -6.36
C VAL A 18 22.34 -1.26 -5.54
N ALA A 19 22.89 -1.48 -4.34
CA ALA A 19 23.48 -0.41 -3.53
C ALA A 19 24.67 0.27 -4.23
N GLU A 20 25.55 -0.51 -4.87
CA GLU A 20 26.64 0.01 -5.70
C GLU A 20 26.10 0.85 -6.87
N SER A 21 25.11 0.35 -7.61
CA SER A 21 24.51 1.08 -8.74
C SER A 21 23.84 2.37 -8.30
N VAL A 22 23.06 2.35 -7.22
CA VAL A 22 22.37 3.54 -6.71
C VAL A 22 23.36 4.58 -6.19
N SER A 23 24.42 4.13 -5.53
CA SER A 23 25.50 5.02 -5.07
C SER A 23 26.26 5.66 -6.23
N ALA A 24 26.48 4.93 -7.32
CA ALA A 24 27.17 5.45 -8.50
C ALA A 24 26.37 6.55 -9.23
N GLU A 25 25.04 6.55 -9.09
CA GLU A 25 24.16 7.56 -9.68
C GLU A 25 24.05 8.84 -8.84
N ALA A 26 24.46 8.77 -7.57
CA ALA A 26 24.43 9.90 -6.67
C ALA A 26 25.44 10.98 -7.08
N GLN A 27 25.02 12.24 -7.03
CA GLN A 27 25.92 13.35 -7.27
C GLN A 27 26.79 13.59 -6.02
N PRO A 28 28.12 13.57 -6.13
CA PRO A 28 28.98 13.91 -5.01
C PRO A 28 28.80 15.38 -4.62
N LEU A 29 28.44 15.63 -3.35
CA LEU A 29 28.40 16.97 -2.77
C LEU A 29 29.68 17.25 -1.97
N LEU A 30 29.97 18.53 -1.75
CA LEU A 30 31.08 19.02 -0.91
C LEU A 30 32.44 18.40 -1.29
N GLY A 31 32.81 18.50 -2.57
CA GLY A 31 34.11 18.04 -3.06
C GLY A 31 34.32 16.52 -2.98
N GLY A 32 33.24 15.72 -3.08
CA GLY A 32 33.33 14.25 -3.12
C GLY A 32 33.21 13.55 -1.77
N ARG A 33 32.97 14.29 -0.68
CA ARG A 33 32.90 13.73 0.68
C ARG A 33 31.50 13.36 1.14
N VAL A 34 30.47 13.77 0.41
CA VAL A 34 29.07 13.43 0.72
C VAL A 34 28.41 12.78 -0.47
N LEU A 35 27.86 11.58 -0.24
CA LEU A 35 27.02 10.85 -1.17
C LEU A 35 25.56 11.17 -0.84
N ASP A 36 24.92 12.05 -1.61
CA ASP A 36 23.54 12.47 -1.37
C ASP A 36 22.54 11.60 -2.14
N LEU A 37 21.81 10.76 -1.40
CA LEU A 37 20.72 9.91 -1.91
C LEU A 37 19.35 10.37 -1.39
N SER A 38 19.26 11.52 -0.70
CA SER A 38 18.06 11.94 0.02
C SER A 38 16.81 12.16 -0.85
N LYS A 39 17.01 12.37 -2.16
CA LYS A 39 15.94 12.57 -3.14
C LYS A 39 15.38 11.26 -3.72
N ILE A 40 16.00 10.12 -3.38
CA ILE A 40 15.66 8.81 -3.92
C ILE A 40 14.78 8.05 -2.93
N VAL A 41 13.77 7.36 -3.45
CA VAL A 41 12.97 6.40 -2.68
C VAL A 41 13.29 4.98 -3.13
N CYS A 42 13.82 4.15 -2.23
CA CYS A 42 14.09 2.74 -2.48
C CYS A 42 13.03 1.86 -1.82
N VAL A 43 12.34 1.05 -2.63
CA VAL A 43 11.20 0.24 -2.25
C VAL A 43 11.56 -1.24 -2.33
N PHE A 44 11.31 -1.96 -1.24
CA PHE A 44 11.67 -3.38 -1.08
C PHE A 44 10.43 -4.26 -0.87
N PRO A 45 10.48 -5.55 -1.19
CA PRO A 45 9.38 -6.48 -0.91
C PRO A 45 9.17 -6.68 0.61
N ALA A 46 10.23 -6.55 1.42
CA ALA A 46 10.18 -6.79 2.86
C ALA A 46 11.30 -6.03 3.61
N SER A 47 11.19 -5.97 4.94
CA SER A 47 12.12 -5.23 5.80
C SER A 47 13.54 -5.81 5.85
N ARG A 48 13.72 -7.11 5.58
CA ARG A 48 15.04 -7.77 5.61
C ARG A 48 16.00 -7.25 4.53
N PRO A 49 15.67 -7.30 3.22
CA PRO A 49 16.54 -6.77 2.18
C PRO A 49 16.77 -5.26 2.31
N LEU A 50 15.78 -4.52 2.83
CA LEU A 50 15.91 -3.09 3.16
C LEU A 50 17.05 -2.83 4.16
N ARG A 51 17.09 -3.57 5.28
CA ARG A 51 18.16 -3.44 6.29
C ARG A 51 19.53 -3.81 5.71
N SER A 52 19.59 -4.86 4.88
CA SER A 52 20.82 -5.26 4.21
C SER A 52 21.31 -4.16 3.28
N PHE A 53 20.42 -3.55 2.50
CA PHE A 53 20.75 -2.44 1.59
C PHE A 53 21.31 -1.23 2.35
N GLN A 54 20.68 -0.86 3.46
CA GLN A 54 21.17 0.21 4.32
C GLN A 54 22.61 -0.05 4.80
N GLN A 55 22.92 -1.27 5.21
CA GLN A 55 24.28 -1.64 5.62
C GLN A 55 25.27 -1.52 4.45
N GLN A 56 24.89 -1.95 3.24
CA GLN A 56 25.74 -1.86 2.06
C GLN A 56 26.05 -0.41 1.68
N LEU A 57 25.06 0.50 1.75
CA LEU A 57 25.30 1.93 1.52
C LEU A 57 26.29 2.53 2.53
N ILE A 58 26.13 2.20 3.81
CA ILE A 58 27.03 2.71 4.87
C ILE A 58 28.46 2.18 4.69
N LEU A 59 28.61 0.89 4.40
CA LEU A 59 29.90 0.26 4.17
C LEU A 59 30.59 0.83 2.92
N GLY A 60 29.83 1.00 1.83
CA GLY A 60 30.33 1.58 0.58
C GLY A 60 30.81 3.03 0.77
N ALA A 61 30.00 3.87 1.43
CA ALA A 61 30.39 5.25 1.73
C ALA A 61 31.65 5.32 2.60
N LYS A 62 31.73 4.47 3.64
CA LYS A 62 32.93 4.39 4.50
C LYS A 62 34.18 3.99 3.71
N ALA A 63 34.07 3.04 2.78
CA ALA A 63 35.20 2.63 1.94
C ALA A 63 35.70 3.76 1.02
N LEU A 64 34.80 4.67 0.62
CA LEU A 64 35.13 5.87 -0.17
C LEU A 64 35.58 7.06 0.68
N GLY A 65 35.63 6.93 2.01
CA GLY A 65 35.92 8.05 2.91
C GLY A 65 34.84 9.15 2.90
N ALA A 66 33.62 8.80 2.49
CA ALA A 66 32.48 9.69 2.36
C ALA A 66 31.41 9.39 3.42
N THR A 67 30.56 10.39 3.70
CA THR A 67 29.32 10.20 4.45
C THR A 67 28.15 10.04 3.49
N VAL A 68 27.18 9.19 3.82
CA VAL A 68 25.97 9.00 3.01
C VAL A 68 24.77 9.73 3.64
N GLN A 69 24.08 10.54 2.86
CA GLN A 69 22.72 10.97 3.21
C GLN A 69 21.75 9.93 2.66
N MET A 70 21.05 9.25 3.56
CA MET A 70 20.28 8.05 3.22
C MET A 70 19.10 8.36 2.30
N PRO A 71 18.80 7.49 1.33
CA PRO A 71 17.52 7.54 0.62
C PRO A 71 16.37 7.18 1.56
N LYS A 72 15.15 7.50 1.15
CA LYS A 72 13.96 7.00 1.82
C LYS A 72 13.84 5.50 1.55
N LEU A 73 13.85 4.69 2.61
CA LEU A 73 13.72 3.24 2.51
C LEU A 73 12.30 2.81 2.91
N LEU A 74 11.59 2.15 2.01
CA LEU A 74 10.20 1.73 2.21
C LEU A 74 10.00 0.26 1.84
N THR A 75 8.97 -0.37 2.41
CA THR A 75 8.41 -1.59 1.82
C THR A 75 7.34 -1.24 0.80
N VAL A 76 7.06 -2.14 -0.15
CA VAL A 76 5.97 -1.96 -1.14
C VAL A 76 4.65 -1.61 -0.44
N GLY A 77 4.31 -2.29 0.65
CA GLY A 77 3.06 -2.07 1.38
C GLY A 77 2.97 -0.73 2.10
N SER A 78 4.09 -0.02 2.30
CA SER A 78 4.17 1.32 2.93
C SER A 78 4.32 2.46 1.94
N LEU A 79 4.50 2.15 0.65
CA LEU A 79 4.70 3.14 -0.39
C LEU A 79 3.45 4.02 -0.59
N PRO A 80 2.22 3.49 -0.61
CA PRO A 80 1.03 4.33 -0.74
C PRO A 80 0.95 5.40 0.37
N GLU A 81 1.21 5.04 1.63
CA GLU A 81 1.18 5.98 2.77
C GLU A 81 2.20 7.11 2.60
N TYR A 82 3.38 6.81 2.06
CA TYR A 82 4.39 7.83 1.81
C TYR A 82 3.98 8.80 0.69
N LEU A 83 3.30 8.28 -0.34
CA LEU A 83 2.82 9.06 -1.47
C LEU A 83 1.49 9.74 -1.19
N LEU A 84 0.78 9.38 -0.13
CA LEU A 84 -0.53 9.92 0.19
C LEU A 84 -0.44 11.34 0.77
N CYS A 85 -1.26 12.24 0.25
CA CYS A 85 -1.44 13.59 0.80
C CYS A 85 -2.78 13.63 1.55
N SER A 86 -2.75 13.52 2.87
CA SER A 86 -3.96 13.59 3.72
C SER A 86 -3.68 14.38 4.98
N GLU A 87 -4.67 15.18 5.38
CA GLU A 87 -4.67 15.93 6.63
C GLU A 87 -5.23 15.11 7.80
N LEU A 88 -6.02 14.07 7.50
CA LEU A 88 -6.59 13.18 8.52
C LEU A 88 -5.57 12.16 9.00
N SER A 89 -5.64 11.84 10.29
CA SER A 89 -4.81 10.82 10.91
C SER A 89 -5.29 9.42 10.52
N PRO A 90 -4.37 8.50 10.14
CA PRO A 90 -4.76 7.14 9.82
C PRO A 90 -5.28 6.43 11.07
N LEU A 91 -6.37 5.70 10.92
CA LEU A 91 -6.95 4.88 11.96
C LEU A 91 -6.03 3.68 12.28
N ASP A 92 -5.87 3.36 13.56
CA ASP A 92 -5.18 2.14 13.96
C ASP A 92 -6.06 0.91 13.78
N ASP A 93 -5.42 -0.25 13.67
CA ASP A 93 -6.11 -1.48 13.28
C ASP A 93 -7.10 -1.98 14.36
N VAL A 94 -6.89 -1.64 15.64
CA VAL A 94 -7.80 -2.04 16.73
C VAL A 94 -9.04 -1.15 16.71
N MET A 95 -8.86 0.16 16.59
CA MET A 95 -9.96 1.10 16.47
C MET A 95 -10.77 0.84 15.19
N ALA A 96 -10.13 0.52 14.06
CA ALA A 96 -10.81 0.11 12.84
C ALA A 96 -11.78 -1.04 13.09
N ARG A 97 -11.36 -2.08 13.82
CA ARG A 97 -12.24 -3.22 14.15
C ARG A 97 -13.41 -2.81 15.04
N LEU A 98 -13.20 -1.89 15.98
CA LEU A 98 -14.28 -1.39 16.84
C LEU A 98 -15.32 -0.59 16.02
N PHE A 99 -14.87 0.23 15.07
CA PHE A 99 -15.78 0.94 14.16
C PHE A 99 -16.52 -0.03 13.23
N TRP A 100 -15.88 -1.10 12.77
CA TRP A 100 -16.57 -2.17 12.02
C TRP A 100 -17.64 -2.86 12.89
N VAL A 101 -17.32 -3.19 14.14
CA VAL A 101 -18.32 -3.75 15.08
C VAL A 101 -19.48 -2.79 15.30
N GLN A 102 -19.21 -1.49 15.42
CA GLN A 102 -20.25 -0.48 15.56
C GLN A 102 -21.13 -0.42 14.32
N ALA A 103 -20.54 -0.29 13.12
CA ALA A 103 -21.27 -0.27 11.86
C ALA A 103 -22.15 -1.52 11.72
N LEU A 104 -21.60 -2.70 11.99
CA LEU A 104 -22.30 -3.98 11.94
C LEU A 104 -23.51 -4.06 12.89
N LYS A 105 -23.44 -3.45 14.06
CA LYS A 105 -24.54 -3.43 15.04
C LYS A 105 -25.68 -2.49 14.65
N GLU A 106 -25.42 -1.56 13.75
CA GLU A 106 -26.38 -0.57 13.26
C GLU A 106 -27.02 -1.00 11.92
N VAL A 107 -26.56 -2.10 11.32
CA VAL A 107 -27.17 -2.70 10.12
C VAL A 107 -28.49 -3.40 10.49
N ALA A 108 -29.47 -3.33 9.58
CA ALA A 108 -30.74 -4.03 9.73
C ALA A 108 -30.54 -5.56 9.81
N GLU A 109 -31.36 -6.25 10.61
CA GLU A 109 -31.24 -7.69 10.80
C GLU A 109 -31.41 -8.48 9.49
N GLU A 110 -32.24 -7.98 8.57
CA GLU A 110 -32.46 -8.55 7.25
C GLU A 110 -31.20 -8.51 6.39
N ASP A 111 -30.46 -7.40 6.43
CA ASP A 111 -29.21 -7.23 5.69
C ASP A 111 -28.09 -8.09 6.29
N LEU A 112 -28.02 -8.20 7.62
CA LEU A 112 -27.09 -9.12 8.29
C LEU A 112 -27.39 -10.58 7.94
N ALA A 113 -28.66 -10.96 7.81
CA ALA A 113 -29.07 -12.31 7.44
C ALA A 113 -28.61 -12.69 6.02
N ILE A 114 -28.56 -11.72 5.08
CA ILE A 114 -28.01 -11.90 3.73
C ILE A 114 -26.53 -12.27 3.78
N LEU A 115 -25.75 -11.68 4.70
CA LEU A 115 -24.33 -12.01 4.88
C LEU A 115 -24.14 -13.40 5.52
N TYR A 116 -25.06 -13.81 6.38
CA TYR A 116 -24.94 -15.01 7.22
C TYR A 116 -25.63 -16.28 6.72
N LYS A 117 -26.33 -16.25 5.59
CA LYS A 117 -27.06 -17.41 5.00
C LYS A 117 -27.70 -18.31 6.07
N ASN A 118 -28.59 -17.75 6.89
CA ASN A 118 -29.39 -18.46 7.92
C ASN A 118 -28.63 -18.99 9.16
N GLN A 119 -27.52 -18.40 9.57
CA GLN A 119 -26.99 -18.62 10.93
C GLN A 119 -27.59 -17.61 11.92
N ALA A 120 -27.61 -17.98 13.21
CA ALA A 120 -28.00 -17.07 14.28
C ALA A 120 -27.07 -15.86 14.33
N LEU A 121 -27.64 -14.67 14.58
CA LEU A 121 -26.87 -13.45 14.76
C LEU A 121 -25.81 -13.60 15.86
N PRO A 122 -24.68 -12.87 15.77
CA PRO A 122 -23.67 -12.84 16.81
C PRO A 122 -24.26 -12.44 18.18
N ASP A 123 -24.17 -13.32 19.17
CA ASP A 123 -24.67 -13.12 20.53
C ASP A 123 -23.57 -12.66 21.53
N SER A 124 -22.31 -12.74 21.11
CA SER A 124 -21.14 -12.41 21.92
C SER A 124 -20.27 -11.35 21.26
N PHE A 125 -19.51 -10.59 22.07
CA PHE A 125 -18.54 -9.62 21.56
C PHE A 125 -17.49 -10.27 20.65
N SER A 126 -17.02 -11.47 20.99
CA SER A 126 -16.08 -12.23 20.15
C SER A 126 -16.66 -12.58 18.78
N SER A 127 -17.95 -12.92 18.71
CA SER A 127 -18.62 -13.24 17.44
C SER A 127 -18.74 -12.00 16.56
N TRP A 128 -19.08 -10.84 17.13
CA TRP A 128 -19.08 -9.56 16.41
C TRP A 128 -17.70 -9.17 15.92
N PHE A 129 -16.67 -9.37 16.74
CA PHE A 129 -15.30 -9.03 16.38
C PHE A 129 -14.78 -9.90 15.22
N ALA A 130 -15.11 -11.20 15.23
CA ALA A 130 -14.76 -12.10 14.13
C ALA A 130 -15.44 -11.68 12.80
N LEU A 131 -16.70 -11.23 12.87
CA LEU A 131 -17.41 -10.70 11.70
C LEU A 131 -16.77 -9.39 11.20
N ALA A 132 -16.43 -8.48 12.11
CA ALA A 132 -15.72 -7.25 11.77
C ALA A 132 -14.38 -7.54 11.09
N ASP A 133 -13.60 -8.51 11.59
CA ASP A 133 -12.35 -8.95 10.97
C ASP A 133 -12.57 -9.53 9.56
N PHE A 134 -13.66 -10.29 9.35
CA PHE A 134 -14.03 -10.79 8.03
C PHE A 134 -14.34 -9.63 7.06
N CYS A 135 -15.19 -8.69 7.46
CA CYS A 135 -15.55 -7.53 6.64
C CYS A 135 -14.32 -6.67 6.31
N ALA A 136 -13.50 -6.34 7.31
CA ALA A 136 -12.29 -5.55 7.13
C ALA A 136 -11.30 -6.21 6.15
N ARG A 137 -11.13 -7.54 6.25
CA ARG A 137 -10.28 -8.30 5.33
C ARG A 137 -10.83 -8.31 3.91
N PHE A 138 -12.12 -8.59 3.75
CA PHE A 138 -12.77 -8.62 2.43
C PHE A 138 -12.67 -7.25 1.73
N VAL A 139 -12.93 -6.18 2.47
CA VAL A 139 -12.81 -4.79 1.97
C VAL A 139 -11.34 -4.46 1.64
N SER A 140 -10.38 -4.90 2.46
CA SER A 140 -8.97 -4.70 2.16
C SER A 140 -8.50 -5.49 0.93
N GLU A 141 -8.99 -6.70 0.73
CA GLU A 141 -8.65 -7.55 -0.43
C GLU A 141 -9.18 -6.92 -1.72
N THR A 142 -10.43 -6.47 -1.73
CA THR A 142 -11.02 -5.75 -2.87
C THR A 142 -10.29 -4.44 -3.17
N ALA A 143 -10.01 -3.62 -2.13
CA ALA A 143 -9.26 -2.38 -2.27
C ALA A 143 -7.84 -2.60 -2.85
N SER A 144 -7.18 -3.73 -2.54
CA SER A 144 -5.85 -4.04 -3.08
C SER A 144 -5.82 -4.17 -4.61
N GLY A 145 -6.97 -4.53 -5.20
CA GLY A 145 -7.22 -4.56 -6.64
C GLY A 145 -7.55 -3.20 -7.25
N ALA A 146 -7.40 -2.09 -6.50
CA ALA A 146 -7.86 -0.75 -6.88
C ALA A 146 -9.38 -0.66 -7.13
N PHE A 147 -10.15 -1.54 -6.48
CA PHE A 147 -11.61 -1.54 -6.54
C PHE A 147 -12.19 -0.98 -5.24
N ASP A 148 -12.98 0.08 -5.35
CA ASP A 148 -13.70 0.64 -4.21
C ASP A 148 -15.08 0.00 -4.09
N ILE A 149 -15.27 -0.84 -3.08
CA ILE A 149 -16.54 -1.52 -2.83
C ILE A 149 -17.69 -0.56 -2.51
N ARG A 150 -17.38 0.69 -2.14
CA ARG A 150 -18.40 1.75 -1.92
C ARG A 150 -18.96 2.29 -3.24
N GLU A 151 -18.25 2.07 -4.35
CA GLU A 151 -18.61 2.53 -5.69
C GLU A 151 -19.02 1.34 -6.56
N LEU A 152 -19.91 0.48 -6.06
CA LEU A 152 -20.48 -0.59 -6.87
C LEU A 152 -21.17 -0.02 -8.10
N ASP A 153 -20.81 -0.58 -9.25
CA ASP A 153 -21.34 -0.23 -10.56
C ASP A 153 -22.01 -1.47 -11.14
N SER A 154 -23.27 -1.34 -11.56
CA SER A 154 -24.05 -2.45 -12.11
C SER A 154 -23.36 -3.10 -13.30
N GLU A 155 -22.74 -2.32 -14.20
CA GLU A 155 -22.07 -2.84 -15.39
C GLU A 155 -20.86 -3.74 -15.03
N ARG A 156 -20.20 -3.47 -13.91
CA ARG A 156 -19.07 -4.28 -13.44
C ARG A 156 -19.51 -5.59 -12.80
N MET A 157 -20.78 -5.66 -12.37
CA MET A 157 -21.35 -6.76 -11.60
C MET A 157 -22.35 -7.61 -12.42
N ASP A 158 -22.50 -7.34 -13.73
CA ASP A 158 -23.42 -8.04 -14.63
C ASP A 158 -23.21 -9.57 -14.71
N CYS A 159 -22.04 -10.06 -14.28
CA CYS A 159 -21.73 -11.49 -14.23
C CYS A 159 -22.16 -12.19 -12.92
N LEU A 160 -22.64 -11.44 -11.93
CA LEU A 160 -23.07 -11.98 -10.63
C LEU A 160 -24.53 -12.44 -10.68
N SER A 161 -24.84 -13.46 -9.88
CA SER A 161 -26.25 -13.80 -9.59
C SER A 161 -26.90 -12.70 -8.75
N GLU A 162 -28.24 -12.64 -8.76
CA GLU A 162 -29.00 -11.71 -7.91
C GLU A 162 -28.68 -11.87 -6.41
N GLU A 163 -28.42 -13.11 -5.97
CA GLU A 163 -28.02 -13.41 -4.59
C GLU A 163 -26.65 -12.79 -4.26
N GLU A 164 -25.66 -12.95 -5.14
CA GLU A 164 -24.34 -12.35 -4.92
C GLU A 164 -24.41 -10.83 -5.00
N LEU A 165 -25.14 -10.26 -5.96
CA LEU A 165 -25.34 -8.82 -6.04
C LEU A 165 -25.94 -8.25 -4.74
N SER A 166 -26.91 -8.95 -4.15
CA SER A 166 -27.50 -8.58 -2.86
C SER A 166 -26.46 -8.56 -1.74
N ARG A 167 -25.59 -9.58 -1.66
CA ARG A 167 -24.50 -9.63 -0.67
C ARG A 167 -23.50 -8.48 -0.85
N TRP A 168 -23.11 -8.20 -2.09
CA TRP A 168 -22.20 -7.09 -2.40
C TRP A 168 -22.83 -5.74 -2.02
N ASN A 169 -24.11 -5.52 -2.29
CA ASN A 169 -24.83 -4.31 -1.90
C ASN A 169 -24.84 -4.11 -0.38
N VAL A 170 -25.09 -5.16 0.40
CA VAL A 170 -25.02 -5.08 1.87
C VAL A 170 -23.62 -4.70 2.34
N ILE A 171 -22.57 -5.35 1.81
CA ILE A 171 -21.18 -5.03 2.19
C ILE A 171 -20.82 -3.59 1.79
N SER A 172 -21.29 -3.11 0.63
CA SER A 172 -21.10 -1.73 0.18
C SER A 172 -21.76 -0.72 1.12
N SER A 173 -23.02 -0.96 1.50
CA SER A 173 -23.75 -0.14 2.47
C SER A 173 -23.03 -0.09 3.82
N LEU A 174 -22.60 -1.25 4.33
CA LEU A 174 -21.83 -1.35 5.56
C LEU A 174 -20.49 -0.62 5.46
N ALA A 175 -19.80 -0.70 4.32
CA ALA A 175 -18.55 0.02 4.07
C ALA A 175 -18.73 1.54 4.07
N HIS A 176 -19.82 2.05 3.50
CA HIS A 176 -20.18 3.48 3.59
C HIS A 176 -20.45 3.93 5.02
N GLN A 177 -21.20 3.12 5.79
CA GLN A 177 -21.49 3.41 7.18
C GLN A 177 -20.22 3.43 8.04
N TYR A 178 -19.37 2.40 7.91
CA TYR A 178 -18.08 2.35 8.58
C TYR A 178 -17.21 3.59 8.25
N ASP A 179 -17.06 3.93 6.97
CA ASP A 179 -16.25 5.09 6.55
C ASP A 179 -16.80 6.41 7.12
N SER A 180 -18.13 6.54 7.19
CA SER A 180 -18.79 7.72 7.76
C SER A 180 -18.49 7.85 9.26
N LEU A 181 -18.65 6.76 10.03
CA LEU A 181 -18.35 6.73 11.47
C LEU A 181 -16.87 7.08 11.75
N VAL A 182 -15.95 6.55 10.94
CA VAL A 182 -14.51 6.83 11.05
C VAL A 182 -14.20 8.30 10.78
N LYS A 183 -14.79 8.88 9.73
CA LYS A 183 -14.60 10.29 9.35
C LYS A 183 -15.19 11.26 10.35
N GLU A 184 -16.39 10.98 10.87
CA GLU A 184 -17.03 11.76 11.93
C GLU A 184 -16.18 11.82 13.20
N SER A 185 -15.37 10.77 13.43
CA SER A 185 -14.43 10.69 14.54
C SER A 185 -13.07 11.37 14.25
N GLY A 186 -12.90 12.00 13.08
CA GLY A 186 -11.69 12.74 12.70
C GLY A 186 -10.55 11.85 12.18
N PHE A 187 -10.83 10.60 11.83
CA PHE A 187 -9.85 9.65 11.31
C PHE A 187 -10.11 9.31 9.84
N VAL A 188 -9.15 8.60 9.23
CA VAL A 188 -9.32 7.98 7.93
C VAL A 188 -8.85 6.53 7.97
N ASP A 189 -9.64 5.62 7.41
CA ASP A 189 -9.21 4.25 7.18
C ASP A 189 -8.10 4.23 6.11
N LYS A 190 -7.05 3.43 6.29
CA LYS A 190 -5.91 3.40 5.37
C LYS A 190 -6.31 3.02 3.94
N GLN A 191 -7.19 2.01 3.78
CA GLN A 191 -7.58 1.53 2.46
C GLN A 191 -8.50 2.54 1.76
N PHE A 192 -9.46 3.09 2.49
CA PHE A 192 -10.36 4.11 1.93
C PHE A 192 -9.67 5.44 1.68
N GLY A 193 -8.70 5.80 2.52
CA GLY A 193 -7.81 6.93 2.28
C GLY A 193 -7.03 6.75 0.99
N ARG A 194 -6.45 5.56 0.75
CA ARG A 194 -5.73 5.23 -0.49
C ARG A 194 -6.63 5.37 -1.73
N LEU A 195 -7.81 4.76 -1.72
CA LEU A 195 -8.76 4.82 -2.83
C LEU A 195 -9.25 6.26 -3.09
N THR A 196 -9.55 7.00 -2.02
CA THR A 196 -9.97 8.41 -2.12
C THR A 196 -8.85 9.28 -2.70
N ALA A 197 -7.59 9.06 -2.31
CA ALA A 197 -6.44 9.76 -2.84
C ALA A 197 -6.23 9.47 -4.34
N LEU A 198 -6.41 8.23 -4.78
CA LEU A 198 -6.42 7.89 -6.20
C LEU A 198 -7.55 8.62 -6.94
N ARG A 199 -8.75 8.68 -6.39
CA ARG A 199 -9.88 9.36 -7.05
C ARG A 199 -9.69 10.87 -7.16
N THR A 200 -9.21 11.49 -6.08
CA THR A 200 -9.09 12.96 -5.95
C THR A 200 -7.76 13.52 -6.48
N GLY A 201 -6.77 12.66 -6.70
CA GLY A 201 -5.41 13.09 -7.05
C GLY A 201 -4.60 13.60 -5.86
N ALA A 202 -5.02 13.33 -4.62
CA ALA A 202 -4.30 13.71 -3.39
C ALA A 202 -3.05 12.84 -3.17
N ILE A 203 -2.09 12.94 -4.09
CA ILE A 203 -0.87 12.12 -4.16
C ILE A 203 0.32 13.06 -4.32
N ASN A 204 1.29 12.91 -3.42
CA ASN A 204 2.55 13.64 -3.45
C ASN A 204 3.40 13.21 -4.64
N ALA A 205 4.03 14.20 -5.29
CA ALA A 205 5.05 13.93 -6.28
C ALA A 205 6.27 13.26 -5.63
N CYS A 206 6.80 12.24 -6.29
CA CYS A 206 8.01 11.55 -5.89
C CYS A 206 8.97 11.51 -7.08
N PRO A 207 10.07 12.27 -7.07
CA PRO A 207 10.92 12.44 -8.25
C PRO A 207 11.50 11.13 -8.79
N GLU A 208 11.89 10.21 -7.89
CA GLU A 208 12.62 9.00 -8.27
C GLU A 208 12.31 7.82 -7.33
N ILE A 209 11.84 6.71 -7.91
CA ILE A 209 11.49 5.47 -7.20
C ILE A 209 12.32 4.30 -7.75
N HIS A 210 13.06 3.64 -6.87
CA HIS A 210 13.79 2.40 -7.16
C HIS A 210 13.03 1.22 -6.57
N LEU A 211 12.47 0.39 -7.43
CA LEU A 211 11.80 -0.85 -7.08
C LEU A 211 12.83 -1.99 -7.03
N ILE A 212 13.13 -2.52 -5.85
CA ILE A 212 14.27 -3.42 -5.64
C ILE A 212 13.78 -4.83 -5.32
N GLY A 213 13.81 -5.71 -6.32
CA GLY A 213 13.38 -7.11 -6.16
C GLY A 213 11.88 -7.26 -5.87
N THR A 214 11.06 -6.31 -6.32
CA THR A 214 9.60 -6.32 -6.16
C THR A 214 8.97 -6.99 -7.39
N ALA A 215 8.70 -8.29 -7.31
CA ALA A 215 8.10 -9.04 -8.41
C ALA A 215 6.59 -8.77 -8.56
N ASP A 216 5.88 -8.69 -7.43
CA ASP A 216 4.42 -8.57 -7.39
C ASP A 216 4.01 -7.30 -6.67
N ILE A 217 3.65 -6.26 -7.43
CA ILE A 217 3.07 -5.02 -6.92
C ILE A 217 1.56 -5.08 -7.18
N ASN A 218 0.76 -4.92 -6.13
CA ASN A 218 -0.70 -4.93 -6.29
C ASN A 218 -1.19 -3.74 -7.14
N PRO A 219 -2.34 -3.88 -7.83
CA PRO A 219 -2.87 -2.83 -8.69
C PRO A 219 -2.99 -1.47 -8.01
N LEU A 220 -3.45 -1.43 -6.75
CA LEU A 220 -3.58 -0.19 -5.98
C LEU A 220 -2.25 0.57 -5.87
N THR A 221 -1.18 -0.12 -5.45
CA THR A 221 0.15 0.49 -5.29
C THR A 221 0.73 0.90 -6.63
N LEU A 222 0.47 0.12 -7.69
CA LEU A 222 0.89 0.47 -9.04
C LEU A 222 0.24 1.77 -9.52
N GLU A 223 -1.03 2.01 -9.20
CA GLU A 223 -1.72 3.28 -9.51
C GLU A 223 -1.09 4.47 -8.78
N PHE A 224 -0.68 4.30 -7.52
CA PHE A 224 0.07 5.34 -6.80
C PHE A 224 1.39 5.68 -7.48
N ILE A 225 2.17 4.66 -7.88
CA ILE A 225 3.44 4.85 -8.58
C ILE A 225 3.24 5.58 -9.92
N LYS A 226 2.21 5.19 -10.69
CA LYS A 226 1.88 5.84 -11.98
C LYS A 226 1.57 7.32 -11.81
N ARG A 227 0.91 7.70 -10.70
CA ARG A 227 0.44 9.07 -10.43
C ARG A 227 1.46 9.94 -9.69
N SER A 228 2.53 9.38 -9.13
CA SER A 228 3.56 10.15 -8.40
C SER A 228 4.50 10.98 -9.31
N ALA A 229 4.27 11.00 -10.62
CA ALA A 229 4.91 11.87 -11.63
C ALA A 229 6.45 11.76 -11.80
N GLY A 230 7.12 10.80 -11.16
CA GLY A 230 8.58 10.62 -11.21
C GLY A 230 9.12 9.61 -12.23
N SER A 231 10.43 9.39 -12.14
CA SER A 231 11.10 8.24 -12.76
C SER A 231 10.96 7.00 -11.88
N VAL A 232 10.84 5.83 -12.52
CA VAL A 232 10.77 4.54 -11.83
C VAL A 232 11.82 3.61 -12.44
N CYS A 233 12.70 3.09 -11.59
CA CYS A 233 13.72 2.11 -11.98
C CYS A 233 13.45 0.77 -11.28
N ALA A 234 13.17 -0.27 -12.06
CA ALA A 234 13.00 -1.63 -11.54
C ALA A 234 14.32 -2.40 -11.59
N HIS A 235 14.82 -2.81 -10.43
CA HIS A 235 15.99 -3.67 -10.27
C HIS A 235 15.53 -5.12 -10.20
N ILE A 236 15.94 -5.92 -11.18
CA ILE A 236 15.45 -7.29 -11.40
C ILE A 236 16.61 -8.26 -11.22
N TYR A 237 16.46 -9.24 -10.32
CA TYR A 237 17.47 -10.27 -10.12
C TYR A 237 17.33 -11.39 -11.15
N ALA A 238 17.77 -11.09 -12.36
CA ALA A 238 17.74 -12.00 -13.50
C ALA A 238 18.87 -11.64 -14.48
N PRO A 239 19.32 -12.58 -15.33
CA PRO A 239 20.13 -12.23 -16.49
C PRO A 239 19.34 -11.29 -17.43
N GLU A 240 20.06 -10.48 -18.21
CA GLU A 240 19.44 -9.69 -19.29
C GLU A 240 18.75 -10.64 -20.28
N SER A 241 17.54 -10.28 -20.70
CA SER A 241 16.74 -11.00 -21.70
C SER A 241 16.60 -10.16 -22.96
#